data_AF-A0A7L8UGI4-F1
#
_entry.id   AF-A0A7L8UGI4-F1
#
_cell.length_a   1.000
_cell.length_b   1.000
_cell.length_c   1.000
_cell.angle_alpha   90.00
_cell.angle_beta   90.00
_cell.angle_gamma   90.00
#
_symmetry.space_group_name_H-M   'P 1'
#
loop_
_entity.id
_entity.type
_entity.pdbx_description
1 polymer ?
#
loop_
_entity_poly.entity_id
_entity_poly.type
_entity_poly.pdbx_seq_one_letter_code
_entity_poly.pdbx_strand_id
1 'polypeptide(L)'
;MKKIILSLTIIFILLTASYLFYDLKINNINKNNSKTINTEDLSPNTTRYYKPLSPKDLDPKSFITLFTEKYNKDSKLNFVTLSGEFPENWVKPNDIQYLISIMYSGQKCCGYMNTFSSTISSENGEVGGFAIIFLNSYISQTKINLGLNCNPKTDPASIKKIEAWYQKQMK
;
A
#
# COMPACT_ATOMS: atom_id res chain seq x y z
N MET A 1 15.74 -63.83 -19.12
CA MET A 1 14.96 -62.69 -19.65
C MET A 1 13.72 -62.35 -18.81
N LYS A 2 12.82 -63.30 -18.47
CA LYS A 2 11.61 -63.03 -17.66
C LYS A 2 11.86 -62.33 -16.31
N LYS A 3 12.92 -62.68 -15.59
CA LYS A 3 13.29 -62.05 -14.29
C LYS A 3 13.75 -60.59 -14.41
N ILE A 4 14.39 -60.23 -15.53
CA ILE A 4 14.88 -58.86 -15.78
C ILE A 4 13.71 -57.95 -16.13
N ILE A 5 12.78 -58.44 -16.96
CA ILE A 5 11.55 -57.72 -17.32
C ILE A 5 10.71 -57.45 -16.06
N LEU A 6 10.54 -58.45 -15.18
CA LEU A 6 9.79 -58.28 -13.94
C LEU A 6 10.42 -57.22 -13.01
N SER A 7 11.75 -57.21 -12.90
CA SER A 7 12.47 -56.22 -12.09
C SER A 7 12.27 -54.79 -12.61
N LEU A 8 12.34 -54.61 -13.94
CA LEU A 8 12.11 -53.31 -14.58
C LEU A 8 10.68 -52.81 -14.38
N THR A 9 9.68 -53.71 -14.43
CA THR A 9 8.27 -53.34 -14.18
C THR A 9 8.07 -52.84 -12.75
N ILE A 10 8.71 -53.47 -11.75
CA ILE A 10 8.60 -53.06 -10.34
C ILE A 10 9.23 -51.68 -10.13
N ILE A 11 10.40 -51.41 -10.72
CA ILE A 11 11.05 -50.11 -10.64
C ILE A 11 10.16 -49.02 -11.27
N PHE A 12 9.54 -49.30 -12.41
CA PHE A 12 8.65 -48.36 -13.07
C PHE A 12 7.41 -48.01 -12.24
N ILE A 13 6.83 -48.99 -11.54
CA ILE A 13 5.71 -48.77 -10.60
C ILE A 13 6.14 -47.88 -9.42
N LEU A 14 7.35 -48.09 -8.86
CA LEU A 14 7.86 -47.27 -7.76
C LEU A 14 8.13 -45.82 -8.18
N LEU A 15 8.68 -45.61 -9.39
CA LEU A 15 8.93 -44.28 -9.93
C LEU A 15 7.63 -43.52 -10.24
N THR A 16 6.61 -44.21 -10.78
CA THR A 16 5.31 -43.59 -11.06
C THR A 16 4.52 -43.30 -9.80
N ALA A 17 4.53 -44.20 -8.81
CA ALA A 17 3.88 -43.98 -7.51
C ALA A 17 4.51 -42.82 -6.74
N SER A 18 5.85 -42.70 -6.74
CA SER A 18 6.55 -41.59 -6.08
C SER A 18 6.29 -40.24 -6.76
N TYR A 19 6.22 -40.21 -8.10
CA TYR A 19 5.85 -39.00 -8.85
C TYR A 19 4.42 -38.54 -8.53
N LEU A 20 3.44 -39.45 -8.57
CA LEU A 20 2.04 -39.15 -8.26
C LEU A 20 1.88 -38.67 -6.80
N PHE A 21 2.62 -39.25 -5.86
CA PHE A 21 2.59 -38.81 -4.45
C PHE A 21 3.16 -37.39 -4.27
N TYR A 22 4.23 -37.06 -5.01
CA TYR A 22 4.82 -35.73 -4.98
C TYR A 22 3.87 -34.67 -5.54
N ASP A 23 3.22 -34.96 -6.67
CA ASP A 23 2.26 -34.06 -7.33
C ASP A 23 0.99 -33.85 -6.47
N LEU A 24 0.47 -34.92 -5.85
CA LEU A 24 -0.64 -34.84 -4.90
C LEU A 24 -0.31 -33.98 -3.66
N LYS A 25 0.93 -34.06 -3.15
CA LYS A 25 1.36 -33.27 -1.99
C LYS A 25 1.46 -31.78 -2.34
N ILE A 26 2.04 -31.44 -3.51
CA ILE A 26 2.10 -30.05 -4.00
C ILE A 26 0.69 -29.50 -4.24
N ASN A 27 -0.18 -30.26 -4.89
CA ASN A 27 -1.55 -29.83 -5.15
C ASN A 27 -2.37 -29.62 -3.86
N ASN A 28 -2.18 -30.44 -2.83
CA ASN A 28 -2.85 -30.23 -1.53
C ASN A 28 -2.29 -29.03 -0.76
N ILE A 29 -0.99 -28.73 -0.85
CA ILE A 29 -0.41 -27.50 -0.26
C ILE A 29 -0.98 -26.26 -0.95
N ASN A 30 -1.14 -26.29 -2.28
CA ASN A 30 -1.77 -25.20 -3.03
C ASN A 30 -3.27 -25.07 -2.73
N LYS A 31 -3.98 -26.17 -2.50
CA LYS A 31 -5.42 -26.18 -2.17
C LYS A 31 -5.73 -25.64 -0.78
N ASN A 32 -4.84 -25.84 0.19
CA ASN A 32 -5.04 -25.31 1.56
C ASN A 32 -4.66 -23.83 1.70
N ASN A 33 -3.88 -23.28 0.76
CA ASN A 33 -3.53 -21.86 0.70
C ASN A 33 -4.45 -21.05 -0.24
N SER A 34 -5.43 -21.68 -0.90
CA SER A 34 -6.36 -21.05 -1.83
C SER A 34 -7.81 -21.13 -1.33
N LYS A 35 -8.05 -20.55 -0.16
CA LYS A 35 -9.26 -19.74 0.06
C LYS A 35 -8.72 -18.30 0.00
N THR A 36 -8.85 -17.51 -1.06
CA THR A 36 -10.10 -17.02 -1.64
C THR A 36 -9.74 -16.26 -2.92
N ILE A 37 -9.98 -16.79 -4.12
CA ILE A 37 -10.16 -16.00 -5.35
C ILE A 37 -11.15 -16.78 -6.21
N ASN A 38 -12.37 -16.25 -6.40
CA ASN A 38 -13.36 -16.86 -7.27
C ASN A 38 -12.93 -16.67 -8.73
N THR A 39 -12.75 -17.77 -9.44
CA THR A 39 -12.22 -17.87 -10.80
C THR A 39 -13.25 -17.59 -11.90
N GLU A 40 -14.36 -16.91 -11.59
CA GLU A 40 -15.33 -16.43 -12.59
C GLU A 40 -14.92 -15.08 -13.21
N ASP A 41 -13.91 -14.39 -12.66
CA ASP A 41 -13.41 -13.12 -13.19
C ASP A 41 -12.37 -13.26 -14.33
N LEU A 42 -12.04 -14.48 -14.74
CA LEU A 42 -11.08 -14.76 -15.82
C LEU A 42 -11.77 -15.01 -17.17
N SER A 43 -12.86 -14.29 -17.44
CA SER A 43 -13.40 -14.15 -18.79
C SER A 43 -12.45 -13.29 -19.64
N PRO A 44 -11.94 -13.78 -20.79
CA PRO A 44 -10.98 -13.07 -21.62
C PRO A 44 -11.56 -11.85 -22.38
N ASN A 45 -12.82 -11.47 -22.12
CA ASN A 45 -13.53 -10.39 -22.82
C ASN A 45 -13.76 -9.11 -22.00
N THR A 46 -13.05 -8.91 -20.88
CA THR A 46 -13.01 -7.61 -20.19
C THR A 46 -11.58 -7.25 -19.80
N THR A 47 -10.78 -6.72 -20.73
CA THR A 47 -9.54 -6.00 -20.39
C THR A 47 -9.91 -4.66 -19.73
N ARG A 48 -10.42 -4.69 -18.49
CA ARG A 48 -10.36 -3.50 -17.63
C ARG A 48 -8.89 -3.32 -17.29
N TYR A 49 -8.21 -2.42 -17.99
CA TYR A 49 -6.91 -1.93 -17.58
C TYR A 49 -7.01 -1.50 -16.11
N TYR A 50 -6.32 -2.21 -15.22
CA TYR A 50 -6.25 -1.83 -13.81
C TYR A 50 -5.42 -0.55 -13.74
N LYS A 51 -6.09 0.60 -13.70
CA LYS A 51 -5.42 1.91 -13.52
C LYS A 51 -4.85 1.92 -12.09
N PRO A 52 -3.53 2.01 -11.90
CA PRO A 52 -2.96 2.13 -10.57
C PRO A 52 -3.41 3.46 -9.97
N LEU A 53 -3.72 3.44 -8.67
CA LEU A 53 -4.17 4.63 -7.96
C LEU A 53 -3.07 5.70 -7.99
N SER A 54 -3.45 6.94 -8.31
CA SER A 54 -2.51 8.05 -8.42
C SER A 54 -2.87 9.16 -7.44
N PRO A 55 -1.89 9.91 -6.89
CA PRO A 55 -2.19 11.08 -6.06
C PRO A 55 -3.03 12.13 -6.79
N LYS A 56 -2.95 12.17 -8.14
CA LYS A 56 -3.75 13.10 -8.97
C LYS A 56 -5.26 12.82 -8.92
N ASP A 57 -5.65 11.60 -8.56
CA ASP A 57 -7.05 11.17 -8.47
C ASP A 57 -7.63 11.44 -7.06
N LEU A 58 -6.85 12.04 -6.17
CA LEU A 58 -7.21 12.30 -4.78
C LEU A 58 -7.02 13.79 -4.46
N ASP A 59 -7.83 14.29 -3.53
CA ASP A 59 -7.58 15.54 -2.81
C ASP A 59 -6.89 15.22 -1.45
N PRO A 60 -6.38 16.23 -0.71
CA PRO A 60 -5.70 15.98 0.56
C PRO A 60 -6.54 15.19 1.58
N LYS A 61 -7.85 15.44 1.63
CA LYS A 61 -8.76 14.78 2.58
C LYS A 61 -8.98 13.31 2.22
N SER A 62 -9.36 13.03 0.98
CA SER A 62 -9.55 11.68 0.45
C SER A 62 -8.26 10.86 0.50
N PHE A 63 -7.09 11.48 0.29
CA PHE A 63 -5.80 10.81 0.50
C PHE A 63 -5.62 10.35 1.94
N ILE A 64 -5.80 11.24 2.92
CA ILE A 64 -5.65 10.90 4.35
C ILE A 64 -6.70 9.87 4.78
N THR A 65 -7.95 10.02 4.33
CA THR A 65 -9.03 9.07 4.59
C THR A 65 -8.66 7.68 4.07
N LEU A 66 -8.24 7.55 2.81
CA LEU A 66 -7.80 6.28 2.23
C LEU A 66 -6.70 5.61 3.06
N PHE A 67 -5.71 6.38 3.50
CA PHE A 67 -4.57 5.87 4.27
C PHE A 67 -4.97 5.46 5.69
N THR A 68 -5.99 6.11 6.24
CA THR A 68 -6.55 5.78 7.55
C THR A 68 -7.45 4.55 7.47
N GLU A 69 -8.30 4.44 6.45
CA GLU A 69 -9.23 3.32 6.27
C GLU A 69 -8.51 2.02 5.91
N LYS A 70 -7.43 2.09 5.11
CA LYS A 70 -6.63 0.92 4.76
C LYS A 70 -5.71 0.44 5.88
N TYR A 71 -5.57 1.20 6.96
CA TYR A 71 -4.72 0.84 8.08
C TYR A 71 -5.27 -0.39 8.80
N ASN A 72 -4.42 -1.39 9.00
CA ASN A 72 -4.72 -2.57 9.78
C ASN A 72 -3.70 -2.74 10.91
N LYS A 73 -4.17 -2.59 12.16
CA LYS A 73 -3.33 -2.72 13.37
C LYS A 73 -2.66 -4.10 13.50
N ASP A 74 -3.26 -5.15 12.92
CA ASP A 74 -2.77 -6.52 13.01
C ASP A 74 -1.80 -6.85 11.84
N SER A 75 -1.69 -5.95 10.85
CA SER A 75 -0.74 -6.08 9.76
C SER A 75 0.65 -5.62 10.20
N LYS A 76 1.68 -6.40 9.81
CA LYS A 76 3.09 -6.02 9.99
C LYS A 76 3.54 -4.92 9.02
N LEU A 77 2.79 -4.72 7.94
CA LEU A 77 3.08 -3.77 6.88
C LEU A 77 1.82 -2.96 6.57
N ASN A 78 1.88 -1.65 6.82
CA ASN A 78 0.77 -0.73 6.54
C ASN A 78 1.26 0.36 5.59
N PHE A 79 1.06 0.15 4.29
CA PHE A 79 1.35 1.15 3.28
C PHE A 79 0.30 1.14 2.17
N VAL A 80 0.12 2.30 1.55
CA VAL A 80 -0.65 2.43 0.32
C VAL A 80 0.30 2.75 -0.81
N THR A 81 0.27 1.90 -1.84
CA THR A 81 1.08 2.09 -3.04
C THR A 81 0.36 2.99 -4.04
N LEU A 82 1.01 4.07 -4.46
CA LEU A 82 0.51 4.99 -5.48
C LEU A 82 1.50 5.15 -6.64
N SER A 83 0.97 5.41 -7.83
CA SER A 83 1.76 5.68 -9.04
C SER A 83 1.70 7.13 -9.48
N GLY A 84 2.80 7.58 -10.08
CA GLY A 84 2.92 8.93 -10.63
C GLY A 84 3.28 9.97 -9.57
N GLU A 85 3.09 11.23 -9.94
CA GLU A 85 3.51 12.38 -9.15
C GLU A 85 2.31 13.14 -8.59
N PHE A 86 2.53 13.79 -7.45
CA PHE A 86 1.59 14.76 -6.90
C PHE A 86 1.39 15.94 -7.89
N PRO A 87 0.16 16.44 -8.07
CA PRO A 87 -0.07 17.69 -8.81
C PRO A 87 0.70 18.86 -8.21
N GLU A 88 0.98 19.86 -9.05
CA GLU A 88 1.40 21.18 -8.54
C GLU A 88 0.22 21.86 -7.84
N ASN A 89 0.53 22.64 -6.79
CA ASN A 89 -0.47 23.34 -5.99
C ASN A 89 -1.61 22.41 -5.53
N TRP A 90 -1.27 21.16 -5.16
CA TRP A 90 -2.27 20.13 -4.89
C TRP A 90 -3.20 20.49 -3.73
N VAL A 91 -2.64 21.09 -2.67
CA VAL A 91 -3.41 21.62 -1.52
C VAL A 91 -4.04 22.95 -1.91
N LYS A 92 -5.35 23.09 -1.70
CA LYS A 92 -6.13 24.29 -2.02
C LYS A 92 -6.52 25.05 -0.74
N PRO A 93 -6.89 26.34 -0.83
CA PRO A 93 -7.32 27.12 0.33
C PRO A 93 -8.44 26.46 1.15
N ASN A 94 -9.38 25.76 0.49
CA ASN A 94 -10.48 25.07 1.15
C ASN A 94 -10.04 23.82 1.95
N ASP A 95 -8.86 23.28 1.69
CA ASP A 95 -8.31 22.13 2.42
C ASP A 95 -7.70 22.55 3.77
N ILE A 96 -7.29 23.82 3.90
CA ILE A 96 -6.48 24.31 5.02
C ILE A 96 -7.20 24.12 6.35
N GLN A 97 -8.48 24.46 6.44
CA GLN A 97 -9.24 24.31 7.69
C GLN A 97 -9.30 22.85 8.14
N TYR A 98 -9.50 21.92 7.20
CA TYR A 98 -9.48 20.49 7.49
C TYR A 98 -8.10 20.06 7.98
N LEU A 99 -7.04 20.40 7.25
CA LEU A 99 -5.68 20.00 7.60
C LEU A 99 -5.24 20.56 8.96
N ILE A 100 -5.58 21.81 9.28
CA ILE A 100 -5.33 22.41 10.60
C ILE A 100 -6.06 21.63 11.70
N SER A 101 -7.30 21.20 11.46
CA SER A 101 -8.08 20.45 12.47
C SER A 101 -7.49 19.08 12.82
N ILE A 102 -6.66 18.50 11.94
CA ILE A 102 -6.10 17.16 12.12
C ILE A 102 -4.58 17.14 12.33
N MET A 103 -3.88 18.28 12.28
CA MET A 103 -2.40 18.32 12.35
C MET A 103 -1.83 17.83 13.69
N TYR A 104 -2.63 17.82 14.75
CA TYR A 104 -2.27 17.25 16.06
C TYR A 104 -2.53 15.75 16.18
N SER A 105 -3.15 15.13 15.18
CA SER A 105 -3.59 13.75 15.29
C SER A 105 -2.43 12.76 15.25
N GLY A 106 -2.13 12.14 16.40
CA GLY A 106 -1.23 10.99 16.49
C GLY A 106 -1.84 9.66 16.04
N GLN A 107 -3.05 9.69 15.44
CA GLN A 107 -3.71 8.49 14.94
C GLN A 107 -2.84 7.79 13.90
N LYS A 108 -2.59 6.49 14.10
CA LYS A 108 -1.82 5.68 13.16
C LYS A 108 -2.59 5.47 11.86
N CYS A 109 -1.87 5.54 10.75
CA CYS A 109 -2.39 5.28 9.41
C CYS A 109 -1.30 4.57 8.57
N CYS A 110 -1.65 4.17 7.35
CA CYS A 110 -0.69 3.62 6.40
C CYS A 110 0.41 4.64 6.04
N GLY A 111 1.60 4.14 5.72
CA GLY A 111 2.64 4.88 5.02
C GLY A 111 2.34 5.08 3.53
N TYR A 112 3.04 6.02 2.93
CA TYR A 112 3.06 6.20 1.48
C TYR A 112 4.20 5.38 0.88
N MET A 113 3.91 4.66 -0.20
CA MET A 113 4.92 4.01 -1.02
C MET A 113 4.67 4.32 -2.50
N ASN A 114 5.67 4.82 -3.20
CA ASN A 114 5.62 4.94 -4.64
C ASN A 114 5.78 3.56 -5.30
N THR A 115 5.15 3.31 -6.44
CA THR A 115 5.34 2.07 -7.20
C THR A 115 6.79 1.77 -7.59
N PHE A 116 7.64 2.80 -7.68
CA PHE A 116 9.06 2.65 -7.98
C PHE A 116 9.94 2.50 -6.72
N SER A 117 9.35 2.38 -5.53
CA SER A 117 10.11 2.13 -4.30
C SER A 117 10.73 0.73 -4.30
N SER A 118 12.04 0.67 -4.04
CA SER A 118 12.75 -0.59 -3.78
C SER A 118 12.82 -0.94 -2.28
N THR A 119 12.34 -0.04 -1.41
CA THR A 119 12.37 -0.22 0.05
C THR A 119 10.95 -0.30 0.61
N ILE A 120 10.78 -1.21 1.57
CA ILE A 120 9.56 -1.40 2.33
C ILE A 120 9.86 -1.07 3.79
N SER A 121 9.01 -0.22 4.38
CA SER A 121 9.08 0.13 5.79
C SER A 121 7.94 -0.57 6.54
N SER A 122 8.24 -1.06 7.73
CA SER A 122 7.24 -1.58 8.67
C SER A 122 6.71 -0.50 9.62
N GLU A 123 7.24 0.72 9.54
CA GLU A 123 6.74 1.83 10.35
C GLU A 123 5.37 2.31 9.84
N ASN A 124 4.53 2.77 10.77
CA ASN A 124 3.24 3.36 10.44
C ASN A 124 3.35 4.87 10.29
N GLY A 125 2.58 5.49 9.41
CA GLY A 125 2.39 6.94 9.38
C GLY A 125 1.47 7.43 10.52
N GLU A 126 1.40 8.74 10.67
CA GLU A 126 0.42 9.43 11.51
C GLU A 126 -0.38 10.43 10.68
N VAL A 127 -1.68 10.52 10.96
CA VAL A 127 -2.59 11.42 10.26
C VAL A 127 -2.09 12.87 10.32
N GLY A 128 -1.66 13.33 11.50
CA GLY A 128 -1.10 14.67 11.70
C GLY A 128 0.20 14.89 10.93
N GLY A 129 1.02 13.85 10.77
CA GLY A 129 2.25 13.92 9.96
C GLY A 129 1.98 14.25 8.50
N PHE A 130 1.00 13.61 7.87
CA PHE A 130 0.59 13.96 6.51
C PHE A 130 0.02 15.38 6.43
N ALA A 131 -0.83 15.76 7.38
CA ALA A 131 -1.41 17.09 7.42
C ALA A 131 -0.34 18.19 7.52
N ILE A 132 0.69 17.99 8.35
CA ILE A 132 1.85 18.90 8.47
C ILE A 132 2.59 19.03 7.15
N ILE A 133 2.87 17.93 6.44
CA ILE A 133 3.54 17.98 5.13
C ILE A 133 2.71 18.76 4.12
N PHE A 134 1.40 18.50 4.07
CA PHE A 134 0.50 19.18 3.13
C PHE A 134 0.40 20.67 3.43
N LEU A 135 0.24 21.05 4.70
CA LEU A 135 0.24 22.46 5.13
C LEU A 135 1.57 23.15 4.79
N ASN A 136 2.70 22.52 5.07
CA ASN A 136 4.01 23.09 4.73
C ASN A 136 4.18 23.28 3.21
N SER A 137 3.69 22.33 2.39
CA SER A 137 3.72 22.48 0.93
C SER A 137 2.90 23.69 0.46
N TYR A 138 1.73 23.93 1.07
CA TYR A 138 0.89 25.09 0.79
C TYR A 138 1.57 26.41 1.21
N ILE A 139 2.08 26.47 2.44
CA ILE A 139 2.72 27.66 3.01
C ILE A 139 3.96 28.07 2.20
N SER A 140 4.75 27.08 1.79
CA SER A 140 5.99 27.30 1.03
C SER A 140 5.79 27.39 -0.48
N GLN A 141 4.55 27.19 -0.98
CA GLN A 141 4.23 27.12 -2.41
C GLN A 141 5.09 26.08 -3.15
N THR A 142 5.29 24.92 -2.52
CA THR A 142 6.07 23.82 -3.09
C THR A 142 5.20 22.62 -3.42
N LYS A 143 5.64 21.82 -4.40
CA LYS A 143 5.03 20.54 -4.71
C LYS A 143 5.26 19.56 -3.56
N ILE A 144 4.25 18.76 -3.22
CA ILE A 144 4.39 17.71 -2.21
C ILE A 144 5.46 16.71 -2.64
N ASN A 145 6.38 16.43 -1.73
CA ASN A 145 7.40 15.43 -1.90
C ASN A 145 7.39 14.45 -0.72
N LEU A 146 6.90 13.24 -0.99
CA LEU A 146 6.94 12.11 -0.05
C LEU A 146 8.06 11.11 -0.41
N GLY A 147 8.98 11.46 -1.32
CA GLY A 147 10.00 10.56 -1.83
C GLY A 147 9.43 9.29 -2.48
N LEU A 148 10.16 8.19 -2.34
CA LEU A 148 9.70 6.85 -2.77
C LEU A 148 8.96 6.09 -1.65
N ASN A 149 9.23 6.41 -0.39
CA ASN A 149 8.60 5.80 0.78
C ASN A 149 8.57 6.81 1.93
N CYS A 150 7.43 6.99 2.59
CA CYS A 150 7.27 7.97 3.67
C CYS A 150 6.28 7.49 4.73
N ASN A 151 6.68 7.60 6.01
CA ASN A 151 5.86 7.29 7.18
C ASN A 151 5.85 8.51 8.11
N PRO A 152 5.14 9.59 7.73
CA PRO A 152 5.29 10.87 8.40
C PRO A 152 4.75 10.81 9.82
N LYS A 153 5.40 11.54 10.73
CA LYS A 153 5.04 11.64 12.14
C LYS A 153 4.60 13.05 12.47
N THR A 154 3.81 13.17 13.51
CA THR A 154 3.47 14.47 14.09
C THR A 154 4.74 15.11 14.66
N ASP A 155 4.98 16.39 14.34
CA ASP A 155 6.12 17.15 14.83
C ASP A 155 5.65 18.44 15.54
N PRO A 156 5.80 18.53 16.87
CA PRO A 156 5.40 19.71 17.65
C PRO A 156 6.07 21.01 17.18
N ALA A 157 7.31 20.95 16.66
CA ALA A 157 8.00 22.14 16.18
C ALA A 157 7.36 22.69 14.89
N SER A 158 7.01 21.80 13.96
CA SER A 158 6.30 22.16 12.72
C SER A 158 4.89 22.67 13.01
N ILE A 159 4.17 22.04 13.94
CA ILE A 159 2.84 22.48 14.38
C ILE A 159 2.88 23.95 14.82
N LYS A 160 3.80 24.31 15.75
CA LYS A 160 3.91 25.68 16.24
C LYS A 160 4.16 26.69 15.12
N LYS A 161 4.97 26.34 14.12
CA LYS A 161 5.23 27.20 12.95
C LYS A 161 3.98 27.39 12.10
N ILE A 162 3.25 26.31 11.85
CA ILE A 162 2.00 26.33 11.07
C ILE A 162 0.92 27.14 11.79
N GLU A 163 0.77 26.98 13.11
CA GLU A 163 -0.16 27.77 13.92
C GLU A 163 0.15 29.27 13.84
N ALA A 164 1.43 29.64 14.04
CA ALA A 164 1.84 31.04 13.98
C ALA A 164 1.55 31.66 12.61
N TRP A 165 1.76 30.89 11.53
CA TRP A 165 1.38 31.30 10.19
C TRP A 165 -0.14 31.46 10.05
N TYR A 166 -0.93 30.49 10.50
CA TYR A 166 -2.39 30.50 10.37
C TYR A 166 -3.03 31.67 11.13
N GLN A 167 -2.56 31.93 12.35
CA GLN A 167 -3.00 33.08 13.16
C GLN A 167 -2.68 34.43 12.51
N LYS A 168 -1.60 34.52 11.73
CA LYS A 168 -1.25 35.74 10.99
C LYS A 168 -2.18 35.98 9.80
N GLN A 169 -2.72 34.93 9.17
CA GLN A 169 -3.64 35.05 8.03
C GLN A 169 -5.08 35.37 8.45
N MET A 170 -5.45 35.06 9.70
CA MET A 170 -6.79 35.30 10.25
C MET A 170 -6.94 36.69 10.90
N LYS A 171 -5.87 37.49 10.91
CA LYS A 171 -5.88 38.90 11.32
C LYS A 171 -5.98 39.79 10.10
#